data_AF-A0A7K5LSW2-F1
#
_entry.id   AF-A0A7K5LSW2-F1
#
_cell.length_a   1.000
_cell.length_b   1.000
_cell.length_c   1.000
_cell.angle_alpha   90.00
_cell.angle_beta   90.00
_cell.angle_gamma   90.00
#
_symmetry.space_group_name_H-M   'P 1'
#
loop_
_entity.id
_entity.type
_entity.pdbx_description
1 polymer ?
#
loop_
_entity_poly.entity_id
_entity_poly.type
_entity_poly.pdbx_seq_one_letter_code
_entity_poly.pdbx_strand_id
1 'polypeptide(L)'
;GFLISKCCFPLFKAKPGKAKRVRTIFSSEQLARLEQEFARQQYLVGQERCLLASSLHLTEEQVKVWFQNRRIKWRKQSLEQQQAKLAKMGLATPQR
;
A
#
# COMPACT_ATOMS: atom_id res chain seq x y z
N GLY A 1 25.50 7.25 13.77
CA GLY A 1 24.20 7.85 13.42
C GLY A 1 23.55 7.03 12.33
N PHE A 2 22.39 6.43 12.57
CA PHE A 2 21.68 5.62 11.60
C PHE A 2 20.27 6.19 11.41
N LEU A 3 20.06 6.86 10.28
CA LEU A 3 18.76 7.41 9.88
C LEU A 3 17.85 6.26 9.46
N ILE A 4 17.03 5.77 10.39
CA ILE A 4 15.92 4.89 10.06
C ILE A 4 14.87 5.71 9.31
N SER A 5 14.93 5.57 7.98
CA SER A 5 13.80 5.24 7.12
C SER A 5 12.45 5.72 7.65
N LYS A 6 12.16 7.01 7.40
CA LYS A 6 10.81 7.54 7.42
C LYS A 6 10.06 6.91 6.25
N CYS A 7 9.50 5.72 6.47
CA CYS A 7 8.42 5.22 5.66
C CYS A 7 7.42 6.37 5.49
N CYS A 8 7.27 6.83 4.24
CA CYS A 8 6.38 7.91 3.86
C CYS A 8 4.93 7.48 4.14
N PHE A 9 4.52 7.56 5.40
CA PHE A 9 3.15 7.81 5.75
C PHE A 9 2.86 9.22 5.27
N PRO A 10 1.80 9.46 4.48
CA PRO A 10 1.26 10.79 4.43
C PRO A 10 0.93 11.15 5.88
N LEU A 11 1.68 12.13 6.39
CA LEU A 11 1.47 12.76 7.67
C LEU A 11 0.05 13.33 7.62
N PHE A 12 -0.93 12.53 8.01
CA PHE A 12 -2.27 13.00 8.27
C PHE A 12 -2.10 14.07 9.34
N LYS A 13 -2.22 15.33 8.90
CA LYS A 13 -2.26 16.52 9.73
C LYS A 13 -3.33 16.27 10.79
N ALA A 14 -2.90 15.83 11.96
CA ALA A 14 -3.77 15.51 13.07
C ALA A 14 -4.39 16.84 13.55
N LYS A 15 -5.64 17.07 13.18
CA LYS A 15 -6.51 17.98 13.93
C LYS A 15 -6.69 17.33 15.32
N PRO A 16 -6.33 18.00 16.42
CA PRO A 16 -6.51 17.43 17.76
C PRO A 16 -8.02 17.18 17.96
N GLY A 17 -8.42 15.93 18.17
CA GLY A 17 -9.82 15.57 18.45
C GLY A 17 -10.44 14.43 17.64
N LYS A 18 -9.76 13.83 16.65
CA LYS A 18 -10.35 12.69 15.92
C LYS A 18 -9.88 11.36 16.50
N ALA A 19 -10.85 10.59 17.02
CA ALA A 19 -10.70 9.24 17.54
C ALA A 19 -9.80 8.36 16.65
N LYS A 20 -8.98 7.50 17.28
CA LYS A 20 -8.15 6.50 16.60
C LYS A 20 -9.04 5.74 15.61
N ARG A 21 -8.74 5.84 14.31
CA ARG A 21 -9.52 5.12 13.28
C ARG A 21 -9.49 3.64 13.61
N VAL A 22 -10.67 3.04 13.83
CA VAL A 22 -10.81 1.60 14.07
C VAL A 22 -10.25 0.88 12.85
N ARG A 23 -9.44 -0.15 13.11
CA ARG A 23 -8.85 -0.97 12.05
C ARG A 23 -9.97 -1.76 11.37
N THR A 24 -10.30 -1.41 10.13
CA THR A 24 -11.21 -2.20 9.31
C THR A 24 -10.50 -3.48 8.84
N ILE A 25 -11.19 -4.62 8.95
CA ILE A 25 -10.80 -5.87 8.33
C ILE A 25 -11.66 -6.05 7.07
N PHE A 26 -11.02 -6.28 5.93
CA PHE A 26 -11.72 -6.53 4.66
C PHE A 26 -11.98 -8.03 4.50
N SER A 27 -13.12 -8.39 3.92
CA SER A 27 -13.44 -9.78 3.58
C SER A 27 -12.55 -10.29 2.45
N SER A 28 -12.48 -11.62 2.30
CA SER A 28 -11.72 -12.26 1.20
C SER A 28 -12.20 -11.77 -0.18
N GLU A 29 -13.52 -11.66 -0.37
CA GLU A 29 -14.13 -11.18 -1.61
C GLU A 29 -13.76 -9.71 -1.89
N GLN A 30 -13.81 -8.84 -0.88
CA GLN A 30 -13.40 -7.45 -1.01
C GLN A 30 -11.92 -7.34 -1.42
N LEU A 31 -11.05 -8.13 -0.78
CA LEU A 31 -9.63 -8.16 -1.12
C LEU A 31 -9.40 -8.64 -2.56
N ALA A 32 -10.08 -9.70 -2.99
CA ALA A 32 -9.96 -10.23 -4.34
C ALA A 32 -10.35 -9.19 -5.40
N ARG A 33 -11.47 -8.47 -5.19
CA ARG A 33 -11.91 -7.41 -6.11
C ARG A 33 -10.97 -6.21 -6.11
N LEU A 34 -10.46 -5.80 -4.94
CA LEU A 34 -9.45 -4.74 -4.83
C LEU A 34 -8.13 -5.12 -5.55
N GLU A 35 -7.69 -6.36 -5.44
CA GLU A 35 -6.50 -6.85 -6.15
C GLU A 35 -6.71 -6.95 -7.65
N GLN A 36 -7.88 -7.42 -8.10
CA GLN A 36 -8.24 -7.45 -9.50
C GLN A 36 -8.18 -6.04 -10.12
N GLU A 37 -8.79 -5.05 -9.47
CA GLU A 37 -8.75 -3.67 -9.98
C GLU A 37 -7.33 -3.10 -9.92
N PHE A 38 -6.55 -3.41 -8.87
CA PHE A 38 -5.15 -2.97 -8.78
C PHE A 38 -4.28 -3.52 -9.91
N ALA A 39 -4.52 -4.76 -10.33
CA ALA A 39 -3.82 -5.38 -11.46
C ALA A 39 -4.14 -4.66 -12.77
N ARG A 40 -5.37 -4.14 -12.92
CA ARG A 40 -5.79 -3.35 -14.09
C ARG A 40 -5.26 -1.91 -14.03
N GLN A 41 -5.33 -1.27 -12.86
CA GLN A 41 -4.93 0.12 -12.65
C GLN A 41 -4.40 0.35 -11.23
N GLN A 42 -3.14 0.76 -11.11
CA GLN A 42 -2.47 0.94 -9.80
C GLN A 42 -2.87 2.24 -9.06
N TYR A 43 -3.56 3.15 -9.73
CA TYR A 43 -3.98 4.45 -9.21
C TYR A 43 -5.45 4.72 -9.57
N LEU A 44 -6.34 4.72 -8.58
CA LEU A 44 -7.72 5.14 -8.76
C LEU A 44 -7.89 6.64 -8.48
N VAL A 45 -8.70 7.30 -9.30
CA VAL A 45 -9.03 8.72 -9.20
C VAL A 45 -10.54 8.94 -9.29
N GLY A 46 -11.03 10.00 -8.63
CA GLY A 46 -12.40 10.50 -8.76
C GLY A 46 -13.49 9.43 -8.86
N GLN A 47 -14.04 9.29 -10.06
CA GLN A 47 -15.19 8.43 -10.36
C GLN A 47 -14.90 6.94 -10.19
N GLU A 48 -13.78 6.43 -10.71
CA GLU A 48 -13.43 5.00 -10.61
C GLU A 48 -13.32 4.54 -9.16
N ARG A 49 -12.78 5.42 -8.30
CA ARG A 49 -12.70 5.16 -6.86
C ARG A 49 -14.08 5.09 -6.21
N CYS A 50 -14.97 6.01 -6.57
CA CYS A 50 -16.34 6.04 -6.06
C CYS A 50 -17.10 4.77 -6.46
N LEU A 51 -17.04 4.39 -7.74
CA LEU A 51 -17.69 3.18 -8.25
C LEU A 51 -17.21 1.91 -7.53
N LEU A 52 -15.88 1.77 -7.37
CA LEU A 52 -15.33 0.61 -6.66
C LEU A 52 -15.75 0.59 -5.19
N ALA A 53 -15.70 1.74 -4.52
CA ALA A 53 -16.11 1.88 -3.12
C ALA A 53 -17.59 1.48 -2.93
N SER A 54 -18.48 1.98 -3.79
CA SER A 54 -19.90 1.61 -3.79
C SER A 54 -20.11 0.12 -4.02
N SER A 55 -19.38 -0.48 -4.98
CA SER A 55 -19.55 -1.90 -5.29
C SER A 55 -19.09 -2.85 -4.18
N LEU A 56 -18.16 -2.40 -3.32
CA LEU A 56 -17.59 -3.20 -2.23
C LEU A 56 -18.15 -2.84 -0.85
N HIS A 57 -19.13 -1.92 -0.80
CA HIS A 57 -19.64 -1.33 0.45
C HIS A 57 -18.54 -0.75 1.35
N LEU A 58 -17.56 -0.09 0.73
CA LEU A 58 -16.46 0.60 1.40
C LEU A 58 -16.56 2.11 1.20
N THR A 59 -15.83 2.87 2.00
CA THR A 59 -15.67 4.31 1.79
C THR A 59 -14.55 4.60 0.79
N GLU A 60 -14.65 5.69 0.05
CA GLU A 60 -13.57 6.16 -0.84
C GLU A 60 -12.23 6.31 -0.11
N GLU A 61 -12.25 6.71 1.17
CA GLU A 61 -11.06 6.83 1.99
C GLU A 61 -10.41 5.47 2.26
N GLN A 62 -11.19 4.43 2.54
CA GLN A 62 -10.68 3.07 2.73
C GLN A 62 -10.08 2.52 1.45
N VAL A 63 -10.75 2.69 0.31
CA VAL A 63 -10.20 2.29 -1.01
C VAL A 63 -8.91 3.05 -1.29
N LYS A 64 -8.88 4.37 -1.05
CA LYS A 64 -7.69 5.21 -1.23
C LYS A 64 -6.52 4.70 -0.39
N VAL A 65 -6.75 4.42 0.90
CA VAL A 65 -5.71 3.92 1.82
C VAL A 65 -5.24 2.52 1.41
N TRP A 66 -6.17 1.63 1.00
CA TRP A 66 -5.81 0.30 0.53
C TRP A 66 -4.91 0.37 -0.71
N PHE A 67 -5.26 1.20 -1.71
CA PHE A 67 -4.44 1.39 -2.92
C PHE A 67 -3.06 1.98 -2.60
N GLN A 68 -2.98 2.94 -1.66
CA GLN A 68 -1.70 3.45 -1.19
C GLN A 68 -0.84 2.33 -0.57
N ASN A 69 -1.40 1.56 0.36
CA ASN A 69 -0.70 0.45 1.00
C ASN A 69 -0.28 -0.63 -0.01
N ARG A 70 -1.14 -0.93 -0.99
CA ARG A 70 -0.85 -1.92 -2.02
C ARG A 70 0.33 -1.50 -2.89
N ARG A 71 0.43 -0.22 -3.26
CA ARG A 71 1.61 0.31 -3.98
C ARG A 71 2.89 0.25 -3.16
N ILE A 72 2.84 0.51 -1.85
CA ILE A 72 4.01 0.33 -0.98
C ILE A 72 4.47 -1.13 -1.02
N LYS A 73 3.54 -2.08 -0.83
CA LYS A 73 3.84 -3.51 -0.87
C LYS A 73 4.43 -3.93 -2.23
N TRP A 74 3.84 -3.46 -3.32
CA TRP A 74 4.31 -3.76 -4.68
C TRP A 74 5.74 -3.25 -4.93
N ARG A 75 6.04 -2.00 -4.56
CA ARG A 75 7.41 -1.46 -4.67
C ARG A 75 8.40 -2.21 -3.80
N LYS A 76 8.03 -2.56 -2.56
CA LYS A 76 8.88 -3.34 -1.66
C LYS A 76 9.22 -4.71 -2.26
N GLN A 77 8.22 -5.39 -2.83
CA GLN A 77 8.41 -6.70 -3.47
C GLN A 77 9.37 -6.61 -4.66
N SER A 78 9.28 -5.54 -5.48
CA SER A 78 10.22 -5.32 -6.58
C SER A 78 11.66 -5.08 -6.09
N LEU A 79 11.84 -4.29 -5.03
CA LEU A 79 13.16 -4.06 -4.44
C LEU A 79 13.76 -5.33 -3.83
N GLU A 80 12.95 -6.11 -3.11
CA GLU A 80 13.37 -7.38 -2.51
C GLU A 80 13.76 -8.41 -3.58
N GLN A 81 13.01 -8.48 -4.68
CA GLN A 81 13.36 -9.30 -5.84
C GLN A 81 14.69 -8.85 -6.47
N GLN A 82 14.94 -7.54 -6.58
CA GLN A 82 16.19 -7.02 -7.09
C GLN A 82 17.37 -7.34 -6.17
N GLN A 83 17.20 -7.19 -4.85
CA GLN A 83 18.22 -7.56 -3.85
C GLN A 83 18.50 -9.07 -3.86
N ALA A 84 17.46 -9.90 -3.95
CA ALA A 84 17.61 -11.34 -4.07
C ALA A 84 18.37 -11.74 -5.35
N LYS A 85 18.12 -11.04 -6.47
CA LYS A 85 18.85 -11.25 -7.72
C LYS A 85 20.33 -10.88 -7.59
N LEU A 86 20.65 -9.75 -6.97
CA LEU A 86 22.03 -9.32 -6.72
C LEU A 86 22.76 -10.27 -5.76
N ALA A 87 22.09 -10.76 -4.72
CA ALA A 87 22.65 -11.75 -3.80
C ALA A 87 22.96 -13.07 -4.51
N LYS A 88 22.08 -13.54 -5.40
CA LYS A 88 22.31 -14.74 -6.22
C LYS A 88 23.47 -14.61 -7.21
N MET A 89 23.81 -13.39 -7.61
CA MET A 89 24.94 -13.10 -8.50
C MET A 89 26.28 -12.93 -7.75
N GLY A 90 26.32 -13.15 -6.43
CA GLY A 90 27.57 -13.13 -5.65
C GLY A 90 28.20 -11.75 -5.46
N LEU A 91 27.49 -10.66 -5.79
CA LEU A 91 27.99 -9.28 -5.69
C LEU A 91 27.63 -8.58 -4.35
N ALA A 92 26.98 -9.27 -3.43
CA ALA A 92 26.54 -8.72 -2.16
C ALA A 92 27.36 -9.28 -0.99
N THR A 93 28.65 -8.92 -0.93
CA THR A 93 29.45 -9.06 0.28
C THR A 93 29.45 -7.69 0.99
N PRO A 94 28.78 -7.52 2.14
CA PRO A 94 29.18 -6.47 3.06
C PRO A 94 30.53 -6.91 3.65
N GLN A 95 31.64 -6.43 3.07
CA GLN A 95 32.92 -6.46 3.75
C GLN A 95 32.76 -5.66 5.04
N ARG A 96 33.03 -6.33 6.16
CA ARG A 96 32.80 -5.84 7.52
C ARG A 96 33.75 -4.72 7.90
#